data_AF-A0A1I8F881-F1
#
_entry.id   AF-A0A1I8F881-F1
#
_cell.length_a   1.000
_cell.length_b   1.000
_cell.length_c   1.000
_cell.angle_alpha   90.00
_cell.angle_beta   90.00
_cell.angle_gamma   90.00
#
_symmetry.space_group_name_H-M   'P 1'
#
loop_
_entity.id
_entity.type
_entity.pdbx_description
1 polymer ?
#
loop_
_entity_poly.entity_id
_entity_poly.type
_entity_poly.pdbx_seq_one_letter_code
_entity_poly.pdbx_strand_id
1 'polypeptide(L)'
;ATLLAEKAERQSTAEAAEAAAAAAARFEGQDYDFVFTVDVEEGKPPLKLPYNRTEDPWFAAQRFIDKHLLPQAYLDQFIRTNAGETPTISQGTYADPYTGSGRYIPGSGTSDGGTGRGFSDPFTGGNRYVPGGAGLEAALAANEEYLPYKELQILSAGNMAGLRKKLGELAASVPADLPDRLDALVESGISQGDSADARLILSIADTALTGASDCSLPLLDVLRMACRFPVAAQILLESGSATVAQLLAKFLSPSSSLPCQMLAARLLANLAATEAGKVWLVGNFKSVLKLIDQLDFAKENAGWQLVQQQAECPESSADRLLELLHRMLAKAGLALKDEPAFLVVVSVGNLLLTRPGSAVRAKDLGLKPLLHRFTDTSYSVRLTEAATV
;
A
#
# COMPACT_ATOMS: atom_id res chain seq x y z
N ALA A 1 3.19 -25.82 -47.88
CA ALA A 1 4.64 -25.95 -47.65
C ALA A 1 5.22 -24.72 -46.93
N THR A 2 4.91 -23.50 -47.40
CA THR A 2 5.49 -22.23 -46.89
C THR A 2 5.11 -21.88 -45.44
N LEU A 3 3.87 -22.15 -45.01
CA LEU A 3 3.42 -21.89 -43.63
C LEU A 3 3.98 -22.86 -42.57
N LEU A 4 4.40 -24.06 -42.98
CA LEU A 4 5.03 -25.02 -42.06
C LEU A 4 6.52 -24.72 -41.88
N ALA A 5 7.18 -24.16 -42.89
CA ALA A 5 8.56 -23.70 -42.79
C ALA A 5 8.69 -22.47 -41.87
N GLU A 6 7.77 -21.50 -41.99
CA GLU A 6 7.79 -20.29 -41.15
C GLU A 6 7.46 -20.60 -39.67
N LYS A 7 6.65 -21.63 -39.42
CA LYS A 7 6.33 -22.09 -38.06
C LYS A 7 7.49 -22.87 -37.43
N ALA A 8 8.24 -23.64 -38.23
CA ALA A 8 9.43 -24.35 -37.77
C ALA A 8 10.60 -23.39 -37.46
N GLU A 9 10.75 -22.31 -38.23
CA GLU A 9 11.79 -21.28 -37.99
C GLU A 9 11.46 -20.40 -36.77
N ARG A 10 10.18 -20.15 -36.48
CA ARG A 10 9.72 -19.49 -35.25
C ARG A 10 9.82 -20.39 -34.00
N GLN A 11 9.68 -21.70 -34.16
CA GLN A 11 9.91 -22.65 -33.05
C GLN A 11 11.40 -22.85 -32.78
N SER A 12 12.27 -22.92 -33.80
CA SER A 12 13.71 -23.05 -33.57
C SER A 12 14.35 -21.79 -32.98
N THR A 13 13.78 -20.61 -33.25
CA THR A 13 14.21 -19.35 -32.63
C THR A 13 13.71 -19.19 -31.19
N ALA A 14 12.56 -19.76 -30.84
CA ALA A 14 12.06 -19.82 -29.47
C ALA A 14 12.82 -20.86 -28.62
N GLU A 15 13.11 -22.05 -29.15
CA GLU A 15 13.92 -23.07 -28.47
C GLU A 15 15.39 -22.64 -28.32
N ALA A 16 15.93 -21.86 -29.26
CA ALA A 16 17.26 -21.26 -29.11
C ALA A 16 17.30 -20.13 -28.06
N ALA A 17 16.19 -19.43 -27.84
CA ALA A 17 16.07 -18.41 -26.79
C ALA A 17 15.88 -19.05 -25.40
N GLU A 18 15.16 -20.17 -25.32
CA GLU A 18 14.98 -20.94 -24.08
C GLU A 18 16.25 -21.73 -23.69
N ALA A 19 17.00 -22.25 -24.68
CA ALA A 19 18.32 -22.85 -24.45
C ALA A 19 19.40 -21.84 -24.04
N ALA A 20 19.24 -20.55 -24.36
CA ALA A 20 20.13 -19.48 -23.93
C ALA A 20 19.95 -19.11 -22.43
N ALA A 21 18.82 -19.48 -21.81
CA ALA A 21 18.57 -19.27 -20.39
C ALA A 21 19.12 -20.41 -19.49
N ALA A 22 19.62 -21.50 -20.08
CA ALA A 22 20.17 -22.66 -19.38
C ALA A 22 21.71 -22.78 -19.52
N ALA A 23 22.42 -21.65 -19.64
CA ALA A 23 23.88 -21.66 -19.66
C ALA A 23 24.42 -21.46 -18.23
N ALA A 24 24.98 -22.53 -17.65
CA ALA A 24 25.78 -22.45 -16.42
C ALA A 24 26.73 -21.26 -16.50
N ALA A 25 26.55 -20.29 -15.61
CA ALA A 25 27.23 -19.01 -15.66
C ALA A 25 28.41 -19.05 -14.69
N ARG A 26 29.62 -19.02 -15.25
CA ARG A 26 30.86 -19.00 -14.46
C ARG A 26 31.07 -17.61 -13.87
N PHE A 27 31.08 -17.51 -12.54
CA PHE A 27 31.29 -16.27 -11.81
C PHE A 27 32.39 -16.45 -10.75
N GLU A 28 33.38 -15.57 -10.75
CA GLU A 28 34.55 -15.61 -9.83
C GLU A 28 35.29 -16.96 -9.77
N GLY A 29 35.31 -17.71 -10.89
CA GLY A 29 36.05 -18.98 -11.00
C GLY A 29 35.28 -20.22 -10.51
N GLN A 30 34.02 -20.06 -10.10
CA GLN A 30 33.11 -21.14 -9.76
C GLN A 30 31.91 -21.15 -10.72
N ASP A 31 31.35 -22.33 -10.98
CA ASP A 31 30.22 -22.51 -11.90
C ASP A 31 28.92 -22.45 -11.09
N TYR A 32 27.96 -21.63 -11.54
CA TYR A 32 26.66 -21.44 -10.89
C TYR A 32 25.51 -21.66 -11.88
N ASP A 33 24.35 -22.10 -11.37
CA ASP A 33 23.16 -22.34 -12.20
C ASP A 33 22.57 -21.03 -12.74
N PHE A 34 22.58 -19.96 -11.93
CA PHE A 34 22.07 -18.64 -12.28
C PHE A 34 22.99 -17.53 -11.76
N VAL A 35 23.07 -16.42 -12.50
CA VAL A 35 23.73 -15.19 -12.05
C VAL A 35 22.79 -14.03 -12.29
N PHE A 36 22.14 -13.57 -11.22
CA PHE A 36 21.21 -12.44 -11.26
C PHE A 36 21.97 -11.12 -11.19
N THR A 37 21.54 -10.13 -11.94
CA THR A 37 22.09 -8.77 -11.88
C THR A 37 21.16 -7.93 -11.01
N VAL A 38 21.68 -7.40 -9.91
CA VAL A 38 20.89 -6.65 -8.92
C VAL A 38 21.39 -5.22 -8.80
N ASP A 39 20.48 -4.29 -9.07
CA ASP A 39 20.66 -2.87 -8.89
C ASP A 39 20.26 -2.47 -7.46
N VAL A 40 21.26 -2.15 -6.63
CA VAL A 40 21.04 -1.89 -5.19
C VAL A 40 20.83 -0.41 -4.88
N GLU A 41 21.48 0.50 -5.63
CA GLU A 41 21.40 1.95 -5.47
C GLU A 41 21.48 2.69 -6.82
N GLU A 42 20.68 3.74 -7.00
CA GLU A 42 20.65 4.56 -8.21
C GLU A 42 21.99 5.31 -8.41
N GLY A 43 22.78 4.88 -9.40
CA GLY A 43 24.07 5.50 -9.77
C GLY A 43 25.32 4.68 -9.44
N LYS A 44 25.21 3.51 -8.80
CA LYS A 44 26.33 2.55 -8.64
C LYS A 44 26.25 1.42 -9.68
N PRO A 45 27.38 0.76 -10.01
CA PRO A 45 27.36 -0.36 -10.93
C PRO A 45 26.51 -1.53 -10.39
N PRO A 46 25.72 -2.20 -11.23
CA PRO A 46 24.95 -3.38 -10.84
C PRO A 46 25.85 -4.46 -10.23
N LEU A 47 25.36 -5.11 -9.19
CA LEU A 47 26.05 -6.22 -8.51
C LEU A 47 25.53 -7.56 -9.00
N LYS A 48 26.37 -8.58 -9.03
CA LYS A 48 26.00 -9.92 -9.53
C LYS A 48 25.81 -10.89 -8.36
N LEU A 49 24.61 -11.45 -8.26
CA LEU A 49 24.23 -12.50 -7.30
C LEU A 49 24.34 -13.87 -7.99
N PRO A 50 25.38 -14.66 -7.71
CA PRO A 50 25.42 -16.06 -8.13
C PRO A 50 24.47 -16.91 -7.27
N TYR A 51 23.69 -17.80 -7.89
CA TYR A 51 22.70 -18.64 -7.24
C TYR A 51 22.64 -20.05 -7.85
N ASN A 52 22.53 -21.07 -7.00
CA ASN A 52 22.33 -22.46 -7.41
C ASN A 52 20.91 -22.91 -7.07
N ARG A 53 20.30 -23.73 -7.92
CA ARG A 53 18.94 -24.28 -7.67
C ARG A 53 18.85 -25.13 -6.41
N THR A 54 19.98 -25.68 -5.98
CA THR A 54 20.11 -26.52 -4.80
C THR A 54 20.39 -25.74 -3.52
N GLU A 55 20.61 -24.43 -3.60
CA GLU A 55 20.91 -23.57 -2.45
C GLU A 55 19.64 -22.88 -1.94
N ASP A 56 19.56 -22.74 -0.61
CA ASP A 56 18.47 -22.02 0.03
C ASP A 56 18.51 -20.52 -0.33
N PRO A 57 17.40 -19.93 -0.83
CA PRO A 57 17.36 -18.52 -1.23
C PRO A 57 17.70 -17.55 -0.10
N TRP A 58 17.36 -17.88 1.15
CA TRP A 58 17.64 -17.04 2.31
C TRP A 58 19.13 -17.00 2.60
N PHE A 59 19.78 -18.16 2.54
CA PHE A 59 21.23 -18.25 2.72
C PHE A 59 22.02 -17.57 1.60
N ALA A 60 21.58 -17.70 0.34
CA ALA A 60 22.19 -17.03 -0.80
C ALA A 60 22.07 -15.50 -0.73
N ALA A 61 20.88 -14.99 -0.35
CA ALA A 61 20.64 -13.56 -0.16
C ALA A 61 21.45 -13.00 1.01
N GLN A 62 21.52 -13.70 2.13
CA GLN A 62 22.30 -13.28 3.29
C GLN A 62 23.80 -13.19 2.97
N ARG A 63 24.35 -14.22 2.30
CA ARG A 63 25.76 -14.20 1.83
C ARG A 63 26.06 -13.00 0.93
N PHE A 64 25.13 -12.64 0.06
CA PHE A 64 25.30 -11.51 -0.85
C PHE A 64 25.29 -10.17 -0.11
N ILE A 65 24.40 -10.01 0.86
CA ILE A 65 24.32 -8.83 1.71
C ILE A 65 25.60 -8.67 2.52
N ASP A 66 26.07 -9.75 3.16
CA ASP A 66 27.29 -9.74 3.97
C ASP A 66 28.53 -9.44 3.12
N LYS A 67 28.63 -10.04 1.91
CA LYS A 67 29.77 -9.86 1.00
C LYS A 67 29.88 -8.43 0.46
N HIS A 68 28.75 -7.78 0.21
CA HIS A 68 28.70 -6.43 -0.35
C HIS A 68 28.43 -5.35 0.70
N LEU A 69 28.42 -5.71 2.00
CA LEU A 69 28.17 -4.84 3.15
C LEU A 69 26.87 -4.03 2.96
N LEU A 70 25.84 -4.69 2.44
CA LEU A 70 24.55 -4.06 2.19
C LEU A 70 23.72 -4.02 3.49
N PRO A 71 22.79 -3.05 3.62
CA PRO A 71 21.85 -3.05 4.74
C PRO A 71 20.99 -4.32 4.78
N GLN A 72 20.76 -4.86 5.97
CA GLN A 72 19.94 -6.07 6.19
C GLN A 72 18.51 -5.94 5.65
N ALA A 73 18.00 -4.71 5.50
CA ALA A 73 16.69 -4.42 4.92
C ALA A 73 16.51 -4.93 3.47
N TYR A 74 17.60 -5.15 2.74
CA TYR A 74 17.54 -5.68 1.37
C TYR A 74 17.22 -7.18 1.33
N LEU A 75 17.38 -7.92 2.44
CA LEU A 75 17.14 -9.37 2.49
C LEU A 75 15.73 -9.70 2.00
N ASP A 76 14.75 -9.01 2.55
CA ASP A 76 13.34 -9.17 2.23
C ASP A 76 13.00 -8.84 0.76
N GLN A 77 13.71 -7.88 0.17
CA GLN A 77 13.56 -7.53 -1.25
C GLN A 77 14.18 -8.61 -2.15
N PHE A 78 15.33 -9.16 -1.77
CA PHE A 78 16.00 -10.23 -2.49
C PHE A 78 15.15 -11.51 -2.54
N ILE A 79 14.53 -11.87 -1.42
CA ILE A 79 13.63 -13.03 -1.35
C ILE A 79 12.39 -12.81 -2.20
N ARG A 80 11.72 -11.65 -2.07
CA ARG A 80 10.52 -11.36 -2.85
C ARG A 80 10.77 -11.32 -4.36
N THR A 81 11.94 -10.85 -4.78
CA THR A 81 12.26 -10.66 -6.20
C THR A 81 12.78 -11.94 -6.87
N ASN A 82 13.53 -12.78 -6.14
CA ASN A 82 14.23 -13.93 -6.73
C ASN A 82 13.72 -15.31 -6.27
N ALA A 83 12.96 -15.41 -5.17
CA ALA A 83 12.31 -16.66 -4.76
C ALA A 83 10.91 -16.86 -5.40
N GLY A 84 10.51 -15.93 -6.27
CA GLY A 84 9.23 -15.91 -7.00
C GLY A 84 9.22 -16.84 -8.20
N GLU A 85 9.38 -18.14 -7.98
CA GLU A 85 8.93 -19.24 -8.82
C GLU A 85 9.13 -20.50 -7.98
N THR A 86 8.07 -21.07 -7.42
CA THR A 86 8.11 -22.33 -6.66
C THR A 86 8.87 -23.40 -7.46
N PRO A 87 10.06 -23.85 -7.02
CA PRO A 87 10.49 -25.19 -7.37
C PRO A 87 9.64 -26.11 -6.49
N THR A 88 9.00 -27.09 -7.09
CA THR A 88 8.42 -28.22 -6.37
C THR A 88 9.50 -28.80 -5.45
N ILE A 89 9.46 -28.43 -4.16
CA ILE A 89 10.29 -29.06 -3.14
C ILE A 89 9.72 -30.46 -3.00
N SER A 90 10.37 -31.40 -3.68
CA SER A 90 10.24 -32.82 -3.38
C SER A 90 10.49 -32.95 -1.89
N GLN A 91 9.51 -33.45 -1.14
CA GLN A 91 9.60 -33.71 0.30
C GLN A 91 10.83 -34.58 0.60
N GLY A 92 11.96 -33.93 0.87
CA GLY A 92 13.12 -34.50 1.50
C GLY A 92 12.95 -34.29 2.99
N THR A 93 12.50 -35.33 3.68
CA THR A 93 12.35 -35.39 5.14
C THR A 93 13.69 -35.06 5.81
N TYR A 94 13.86 -33.82 6.29
CA TYR A 94 14.89 -33.46 7.25
C TYR A 94 14.20 -32.99 8.53
N ALA A 95 14.26 -33.85 9.54
CA ALA A 95 13.66 -33.64 10.85
C ALA A 95 14.59 -32.78 11.73
N ASP A 96 14.08 -31.68 12.25
CA ASP A 96 14.75 -30.89 13.29
C ASP A 96 14.73 -31.67 14.63
N PRO A 97 15.90 -31.89 15.27
CA PRO A 97 16.02 -32.60 16.54
C PRO A 97 15.32 -31.94 17.75
N TYR A 98 14.71 -30.75 17.63
CA TYR A 98 13.98 -30.11 18.73
C TYR A 98 12.45 -30.24 18.73
N THR A 99 11.85 -30.91 17.73
CA THR A 99 10.41 -31.28 17.75
C THR A 99 10.15 -32.72 17.33
N GLY A 100 11.10 -33.61 17.62
CA GLY A 100 11.03 -35.03 17.28
C GLY A 100 9.70 -35.70 17.67
N SER A 101 9.01 -36.22 16.65
CA SER A 101 8.39 -37.55 16.65
C SER A 101 7.95 -38.10 18.02
N GLY A 102 6.79 -37.65 18.51
CA GLY A 102 6.29 -38.09 19.82
C GLY A 102 4.80 -37.87 20.12
N ARG A 103 3.93 -38.68 19.48
CA ARG A 103 2.61 -39.20 19.99
C ARG A 103 1.44 -38.20 20.09
N TYR A 104 0.16 -38.56 19.95
CA TYR A 104 -0.59 -39.84 20.03
C TYR A 104 -1.87 -39.74 19.17
N ILE A 105 -2.21 -40.79 18.41
CA ILE A 105 -3.48 -40.96 17.69
C ILE A 105 -4.16 -42.21 18.25
N PRO A 106 -5.36 -42.13 18.86
CA PRO A 106 -6.26 -43.27 19.01
C PRO A 106 -7.13 -43.42 17.76
N GLY A 107 -7.10 -44.62 17.19
CA GLY A 107 -7.69 -44.95 15.90
C GLY A 107 -9.20 -45.15 15.87
N SER A 108 -9.64 -45.25 14.62
CA SER A 108 -10.86 -45.84 14.08
C SER A 108 -11.52 -46.95 14.93
N GLY A 109 -12.82 -46.82 15.13
CA GLY A 109 -13.73 -47.89 15.54
C GLY A 109 -15.18 -47.44 15.38
N THR A 110 -15.96 -48.19 14.61
CA THR A 110 -17.38 -47.98 14.32
C THR A 110 -18.31 -48.34 15.50
N SER A 111 -19.55 -47.87 15.40
CA SER A 111 -20.81 -48.24 16.10
C SER A 111 -21.10 -47.76 17.54
N ASP A 112 -22.04 -46.80 17.57
CA ASP A 112 -23.34 -46.80 18.27
C ASP A 112 -23.46 -46.52 19.78
N GLY A 113 -24.46 -45.69 20.13
CA GLY A 113 -25.14 -45.69 21.43
C GLY A 113 -25.03 -44.47 22.36
N GLY A 114 -25.91 -43.46 22.20
CA GLY A 114 -26.51 -42.59 23.25
C GLY A 114 -25.57 -41.64 24.03
N THR A 115 -25.92 -40.45 24.53
CA THR A 115 -27.16 -39.70 24.77
C THR A 115 -26.72 -38.27 25.15
N GLY A 116 -27.34 -37.22 24.60
CA GLY A 116 -27.09 -35.83 25.04
C GLY A 116 -27.28 -34.77 23.96
N ARG A 117 -28.41 -34.79 23.25
CA ARG A 117 -28.76 -33.73 22.30
C ARG A 117 -29.38 -32.55 23.05
N GLY A 118 -28.65 -31.43 23.08
CA GLY A 118 -29.25 -30.11 23.20
C GLY A 118 -30.18 -29.88 21.99
N PHE A 119 -31.42 -29.52 22.28
CA PHE A 119 -32.47 -29.26 21.29
C PHE A 119 -32.18 -27.92 20.62
N SER A 120 -31.50 -27.92 19.47
CA SER A 120 -31.40 -26.75 18.60
C SER A 120 -32.63 -26.71 17.69
N ASP A 121 -33.52 -25.76 17.94
CA ASP A 121 -34.73 -25.52 17.14
C ASP A 121 -34.34 -24.96 15.75
N PRO A 122 -34.96 -25.45 14.65
CA PRO A 122 -34.75 -24.96 13.29
C PRO A 122 -34.94 -23.44 13.06
N PHE A 123 -35.58 -22.73 13.99
CA PHE A 123 -35.78 -21.28 13.92
C PHE A 123 -34.77 -20.45 14.73
N THR A 124 -33.94 -21.07 15.58
CA THR A 124 -32.97 -20.36 16.45
C THR A 124 -31.55 -20.94 16.45
N GLY A 125 -31.31 -22.09 15.82
CA GLY A 125 -29.96 -22.65 15.63
C GLY A 125 -29.16 -21.90 14.55
N GLY A 126 -27.82 -21.87 14.68
CA GLY A 126 -26.86 -21.09 13.87
C GLY A 126 -26.86 -21.26 12.34
N ASN A 127 -27.85 -21.93 11.76
CA ASN A 127 -28.08 -22.02 10.31
C ASN A 127 -29.26 -21.11 9.87
N ARG A 128 -29.29 -19.87 10.36
CA ARG A 128 -30.25 -18.87 9.86
C ARG A 128 -29.92 -18.58 8.40
N TYR A 129 -30.86 -18.86 7.50
CA TYR A 129 -30.74 -18.42 6.11
C TYR A 129 -30.90 -16.90 6.06
N VAL A 130 -29.78 -16.17 6.13
CA VAL A 130 -29.68 -14.77 5.77
C VAL A 130 -29.27 -14.74 4.29
N PRO A 131 -30.12 -14.23 3.37
CA PRO A 131 -29.71 -14.08 1.97
C PRO A 131 -28.48 -13.18 1.91
N GLY A 132 -27.32 -13.76 1.60
CA GLY A 132 -26.01 -13.07 1.52
C GLY A 132 -25.05 -13.26 2.70
N GLY A 133 -25.45 -13.90 3.81
CA GLY A 133 -24.60 -14.03 5.02
C GLY A 133 -23.61 -15.19 4.98
N ALA A 134 -24.06 -16.40 4.62
CA ALA A 134 -23.23 -17.61 4.67
C ALA A 134 -22.07 -17.62 3.66
N GLY A 135 -22.21 -16.91 2.54
CA GLY A 135 -21.13 -16.74 1.56
C GLY A 135 -20.10 -15.69 1.98
N LEU A 136 -20.52 -14.65 2.70
CA LEU A 136 -19.63 -13.58 3.18
C LEU A 136 -18.73 -14.07 4.32
N GLU A 137 -19.27 -14.82 5.29
CA GLU A 137 -18.46 -15.38 6.38
C GLU A 137 -17.43 -16.39 5.85
N ALA A 138 -17.80 -17.22 4.88
CA ALA A 138 -16.87 -18.15 4.24
C ALA A 138 -15.81 -17.42 3.38
N ALA A 139 -16.19 -16.37 2.65
CA ALA A 139 -15.26 -15.57 1.84
C ALA A 139 -14.27 -14.77 2.69
N LEU A 140 -14.72 -14.21 3.82
CA LEU A 140 -13.88 -13.52 4.79
C LEU A 140 -12.95 -14.48 5.53
N ALA A 141 -13.46 -15.64 5.96
CA ALA A 141 -12.63 -16.67 6.59
C ALA A 141 -11.56 -17.22 5.63
N ALA A 142 -11.84 -17.25 4.32
CA ALA A 142 -10.88 -17.66 3.29
C ALA A 142 -9.87 -16.55 2.92
N ASN A 143 -10.15 -15.27 3.24
CA ASN A 143 -9.35 -14.11 2.82
C ASN A 143 -9.04 -13.15 3.98
N GLU A 144 -8.85 -13.65 5.19
CA GLU A 144 -8.48 -12.83 6.36
C GLU A 144 -7.15 -12.06 6.16
N GLU A 145 -6.32 -12.51 5.22
CA GLU A 145 -5.06 -11.87 4.85
C GLU A 145 -5.27 -10.48 4.23
N TYR A 146 -6.37 -10.28 3.50
CA TYR A 146 -6.60 -9.07 2.70
C TYR A 146 -7.75 -8.21 3.20
N LEU A 147 -8.78 -8.80 3.83
CA LEU A 147 -9.93 -8.08 4.37
C LEU A 147 -10.39 -8.64 5.73
N PRO A 148 -10.65 -7.78 6.74
CA PRO A 148 -10.42 -6.34 6.74
C PRO A 148 -8.92 -6.02 6.77
N TYR A 149 -8.48 -5.13 5.89
CA TYR A 149 -7.08 -4.72 5.80
C TYR A 149 -6.74 -3.79 6.95
N LYS A 150 -5.83 -4.22 7.84
CA LYS A 150 -5.52 -3.52 9.10
C LYS A 150 -4.27 -2.65 9.04
N GLU A 151 -3.41 -2.85 8.04
CA GLU A 151 -2.16 -2.10 7.94
C GLU A 151 -2.44 -0.68 7.41
N LEU A 152 -1.97 0.31 8.16
CA LEU A 152 -2.11 1.71 7.79
C LEU A 152 -0.83 2.16 7.08
N GLN A 153 -0.87 2.42 5.76
CA GLN A 153 0.22 3.10 5.08
C GLN A 153 0.25 4.56 5.50
N ILE A 154 1.05 4.83 6.51
CA ILE A 154 1.46 6.19 6.85
C ILE A 154 2.55 6.60 5.86
N LEU A 155 2.35 7.71 5.16
CA LEU A 155 3.31 8.22 4.17
C LEU A 155 4.42 9.00 4.89
N SER A 156 5.25 8.26 5.61
CA SER A 156 6.32 8.78 6.47
C SER A 156 7.66 8.95 5.74
N ALA A 157 7.93 8.17 4.70
CA ALA A 157 9.23 8.14 4.02
C ALA A 157 9.59 9.50 3.42
N GLY A 158 10.79 10.03 3.68
CA GLY A 158 11.25 11.32 3.16
C GLY A 158 12.77 11.42 3.13
N ASN A 159 13.31 12.15 2.14
CA ASN A 159 14.75 12.43 2.07
C ASN A 159 15.12 13.56 3.02
N MET A 160 15.34 13.23 4.29
CA MET A 160 15.66 14.19 5.35
C MET A 160 16.95 14.98 5.08
N ALA A 161 17.96 14.36 4.46
CA ALA A 161 19.20 15.05 4.10
C ALA A 161 18.97 16.11 3.01
N GLY A 162 18.24 15.74 1.95
CA GLY A 162 17.86 16.66 0.88
C GLY A 162 16.96 17.79 1.36
N LEU A 163 16.01 17.48 2.25
CA LEU A 163 15.11 18.46 2.83
C LEU A 163 15.85 19.49 3.69
N ARG A 164 16.75 19.05 4.59
CA ARG A 164 17.58 19.97 5.40
C ARG A 164 18.42 20.88 4.52
N LYS A 165 19.06 20.33 3.49
CA LYS A 165 19.83 21.12 2.52
C LYS A 165 18.96 22.19 1.86
N LYS A 166 17.76 21.82 1.38
CA LYS A 166 16.87 22.75 0.68
C LYS A 166 16.29 23.83 1.58
N LEU A 167 15.93 23.48 2.82
CA LEU A 167 15.47 24.45 3.80
C LEU A 167 16.59 25.42 4.20
N GLY A 168 17.84 24.96 4.28
CA GLY A 168 19.01 25.82 4.51
C GLY A 168 19.27 26.81 3.38
N GLU A 169 19.15 26.38 2.12
CA GLU A 169 19.24 27.27 0.95
C GLU A 169 18.14 28.35 0.94
N LEU A 170 16.99 28.04 1.55
CA LEU A 170 15.79 28.89 1.59
C LEU A 170 15.55 29.51 2.98
N ALA A 171 16.56 29.58 3.85
CA ALA A 171 16.40 29.99 5.25
C ALA A 171 15.71 31.36 5.43
N ALA A 172 15.90 32.29 4.48
CA ALA A 172 15.25 33.61 4.50
C ALA A 172 13.76 33.59 4.10
N SER A 173 13.30 32.50 3.48
CA SER A 173 11.96 32.33 2.89
C SER A 173 11.13 31.26 3.61
N VAL A 174 11.64 30.68 4.70
CA VAL A 174 10.96 29.68 5.53
C VAL A 174 10.88 30.17 6.98
N PRO A 175 10.00 29.60 7.82
CA PRO A 175 9.95 29.98 9.23
C PRO A 175 11.31 29.79 9.91
N ALA A 176 11.78 30.81 10.64
CA ALA A 176 13.14 30.86 11.19
C ALA A 176 13.47 29.67 12.09
N ASP A 177 12.50 29.19 12.86
CA ASP A 177 12.68 28.06 13.78
C ASP A 177 12.59 26.68 13.09
N LEU A 178 12.21 26.62 11.81
CA LEU A 178 11.99 25.35 11.11
C LEU A 178 13.28 24.51 10.98
N PRO A 179 14.43 25.03 10.53
CA PRO A 179 15.63 24.21 10.34
C PRO A 179 16.08 23.50 11.63
N ASP A 180 16.03 24.20 12.76
CA ASP A 180 16.46 23.67 14.06
C ASP A 180 15.45 22.68 14.67
N ARG A 181 14.18 22.80 14.30
CA ARG A 181 13.07 22.03 14.89
C ARG A 181 12.50 20.97 13.95
N LEU A 182 13.06 20.84 12.74
CA LEU A 182 12.59 19.94 11.71
C LEU A 182 12.50 18.50 12.22
N ASP A 183 13.57 18.01 12.84
CA ASP A 183 13.70 16.61 13.26
C ASP A 183 12.69 16.28 14.36
N ALA A 184 12.57 17.16 15.35
CA ALA A 184 11.55 17.03 16.39
C ALA A 184 10.14 16.98 15.77
N LEU A 185 9.85 17.88 14.83
CA LEU A 185 8.53 17.99 14.21
C LEU A 185 8.15 16.75 13.37
N VAL A 186 9.09 16.19 12.60
CA VAL A 186 8.80 15.11 11.63
C VAL A 186 9.10 13.71 12.16
N GLU A 187 10.01 13.55 13.12
CA GLU A 187 10.35 12.25 13.72
C GLU A 187 9.59 11.99 15.01
N SER A 188 9.43 13.01 15.87
CA SER A 188 8.78 12.87 17.18
C SER A 188 7.34 13.41 17.22
N GLY A 189 6.99 14.33 16.32
CA GLY A 189 5.68 14.97 16.30
C GLY A 189 5.48 15.98 17.43
N ILE A 190 4.25 16.43 17.60
CA ILE A 190 3.89 17.45 18.60
C ILE A 190 3.25 16.77 19.80
N SER A 191 3.84 16.91 21.00
CA SER A 191 3.31 16.30 22.21
C SER A 191 2.25 17.16 22.93
N GLN A 192 2.28 18.48 22.76
CA GLN A 192 1.34 19.42 23.40
C GLN A 192 0.85 20.50 22.44
N GLY A 193 -0.45 20.81 22.51
CA GLY A 193 -1.17 21.72 21.61
C GLY A 193 -0.76 23.18 21.67
N ASP A 194 -0.16 23.65 22.78
CA ASP A 194 0.26 25.05 22.96
C ASP A 194 1.80 25.22 22.94
N SER A 195 2.48 24.31 22.25
CA SER A 195 3.94 24.30 22.13
C SER A 195 4.45 25.26 21.04
N ALA A 196 5.76 25.54 21.05
CA ALA A 196 6.40 26.21 19.92
C ALA A 196 6.19 25.46 18.59
N ASP A 197 6.08 24.12 18.63
CA ASP A 197 5.77 23.31 17.43
C ASP A 197 4.39 23.59 16.87
N ALA A 198 3.40 23.82 17.73
CA ALA A 198 2.04 24.12 17.31
C ALA A 198 1.98 25.44 16.52
N ARG A 199 2.71 26.46 16.97
CA ARG A 199 2.83 27.72 16.24
C ARG A 199 3.65 27.55 14.96
N LEU A 200 4.71 26.74 15.02
CA LEU A 200 5.57 26.46 13.88
C LEU A 200 4.80 25.76 12.75
N ILE A 201 4.01 24.71 13.03
CA ILE A 201 3.27 23.99 11.97
C ILE A 201 2.25 24.89 11.25
N LEU A 202 1.60 25.79 11.99
CA LEU A 202 0.69 26.79 11.40
C LEU A 202 1.46 27.80 10.53
N SER A 203 2.62 28.26 10.99
CA SER A 203 3.51 29.15 10.23
C SER A 203 4.05 28.48 8.94
N ILE A 204 4.40 27.20 8.99
CA ILE A 204 4.79 26.41 7.82
C ILE A 204 3.64 26.36 6.80
N ALA A 205 2.41 26.09 7.26
CA ALA A 205 1.24 26.02 6.40
C ALA A 205 0.94 27.37 5.73
N ASP A 206 1.01 28.46 6.49
CA ASP A 206 0.83 29.80 5.94
C ASP A 206 1.93 30.15 4.94
N THR A 207 3.19 29.89 5.27
CA THR A 207 4.34 30.15 4.38
C THR A 207 4.29 29.30 3.11
N ALA A 208 3.86 28.04 3.18
CA ALA A 208 3.65 27.21 1.99
C ALA A 208 2.54 27.76 1.09
N LEU A 209 1.53 28.40 1.68
CA LEU A 209 0.40 28.98 0.95
C LEU A 209 0.74 30.34 0.32
N THR A 210 1.34 31.24 1.09
CA THR A 210 1.52 32.67 0.76
C THR A 210 2.94 33.02 0.34
N GLY A 211 3.93 32.20 0.70
CA GLY A 211 5.34 32.41 0.42
C GLY A 211 5.72 32.23 -1.04
N ALA A 212 7.00 32.41 -1.31
CA ALA A 212 7.57 32.26 -2.64
C ALA A 212 7.37 30.81 -3.17
N SER A 213 7.25 30.67 -4.50
CA SER A 213 6.92 29.39 -5.12
C SER A 213 7.99 28.31 -4.92
N ASP A 214 9.24 28.71 -4.67
CA ASP A 214 10.39 27.85 -4.44
C ASP A 214 10.42 27.17 -3.07
N CYS A 215 9.77 27.77 -2.05
CA CYS A 215 9.66 27.15 -0.72
C CYS A 215 8.40 26.29 -0.54
N SER A 216 7.41 26.38 -1.44
CA SER A 216 6.16 25.61 -1.34
C SER A 216 6.39 24.10 -1.29
N LEU A 217 7.25 23.56 -2.15
CA LEU A 217 7.51 22.12 -2.23
C LEU A 217 8.14 21.55 -0.94
N PRO A 218 9.29 22.07 -0.43
CA PRO A 218 9.87 21.54 0.81
C PRO A 218 8.95 21.74 2.01
N LEU A 219 8.18 22.83 2.09
CA LEU A 219 7.24 23.05 3.20
C LEU A 219 6.06 22.08 3.14
N LEU A 220 5.53 21.76 1.95
CA LEU A 220 4.54 20.69 1.79
C LEU A 220 5.10 19.32 2.23
N ASP A 221 6.38 19.06 1.97
CA ASP A 221 7.03 17.81 2.38
C ASP A 221 7.14 17.72 3.92
N VAL A 222 7.45 18.84 4.59
CA VAL A 222 7.39 18.92 6.06
C VAL A 222 5.97 18.71 6.57
N LEU A 223 4.98 19.42 6.01
CA LEU A 223 3.59 19.34 6.46
C LEU A 223 3.05 17.91 6.35
N ARG A 224 3.27 17.23 5.22
CA ARG A 224 2.79 15.85 5.07
C ARG A 224 3.46 14.92 6.07
N MET A 225 4.75 15.09 6.37
CA MET A 225 5.43 14.25 7.37
C MET A 225 4.95 14.54 8.79
N ALA A 226 4.76 15.81 9.14
CA ALA A 226 4.29 16.22 10.47
C ALA A 226 2.85 15.79 10.72
N CYS A 227 1.96 15.93 9.73
CA CYS A 227 0.53 15.63 9.87
C CYS A 227 0.21 14.13 9.91
N ARG A 228 1.21 13.24 9.88
CA ARG A 228 1.01 11.83 10.26
C ARG A 228 0.74 11.67 11.76
N PHE A 229 1.18 12.62 12.58
CA PHE A 229 0.94 12.62 14.01
C PHE A 229 -0.43 13.24 14.30
N PRO A 230 -1.33 12.56 15.03
CA PRO A 230 -2.68 13.04 15.30
C PRO A 230 -2.75 14.44 15.91
N VAL A 231 -1.84 14.78 16.84
CA VAL A 231 -1.82 16.10 17.49
C VAL A 231 -1.46 17.20 16.49
N ALA A 232 -0.50 16.96 15.59
CA ALA A 232 -0.11 17.92 14.56
C ALA A 232 -1.24 18.16 13.55
N ALA A 233 -1.89 17.08 13.10
CA ALA A 233 -3.06 17.15 12.24
C ALA A 233 -4.21 17.91 12.91
N GLN A 234 -4.49 17.62 14.18
CA GLN A 234 -5.53 18.29 14.96
C GLN A 234 -5.28 19.80 15.07
N ILE A 235 -4.07 20.22 15.47
CA ILE A 235 -3.70 21.65 15.55
C ILE A 235 -3.89 22.34 14.20
N LEU A 236 -3.38 21.73 13.13
CA LEU A 236 -3.45 22.30 11.79
C LEU A 236 -4.90 22.42 11.31
N LEU A 237 -5.76 21.46 11.63
CA LEU A 237 -7.17 21.46 11.20
C LEU A 237 -8.06 22.34 12.08
N GLU A 238 -7.84 22.42 13.39
CA GLU A 238 -8.64 23.25 14.29
C GLU A 238 -8.30 24.74 14.13
N SER A 239 -7.02 25.07 14.07
CA SER A 239 -6.55 26.47 13.99
C SER A 239 -6.31 26.94 12.56
N GLY A 240 -6.07 26.02 11.61
CA GLY A 240 -5.65 26.31 10.24
C GLY A 240 -6.58 25.74 9.16
N SER A 241 -7.82 25.35 9.49
CA SER A 241 -8.77 24.74 8.54
C SER A 241 -8.86 25.46 7.19
N ALA A 242 -8.98 26.79 7.23
CA ALA A 242 -9.08 27.62 6.02
C ALA A 242 -7.78 27.58 5.20
N THR A 243 -6.63 27.65 5.87
CA THR A 243 -5.31 27.53 5.25
C THR A 243 -5.13 26.17 4.60
N VAL A 244 -5.54 25.08 5.25
CA VAL A 244 -5.52 23.73 4.67
C VAL A 244 -6.39 23.64 3.43
N ALA A 245 -7.62 24.15 3.48
CA ALA A 245 -8.50 24.18 2.32
C ALA A 245 -7.88 24.94 1.13
N GLN A 246 -7.24 26.08 1.40
CA GLN A 246 -6.58 26.90 0.37
C GLN A 246 -5.30 26.25 -0.16
N LEU A 247 -4.49 25.61 0.70
CA LEU A 247 -3.33 24.81 0.30
C LEU A 247 -3.74 23.70 -0.67
N LEU A 248 -4.76 22.93 -0.30
CA LEU A 248 -5.26 21.85 -1.14
C LEU A 248 -5.84 22.40 -2.46
N ALA A 249 -6.59 23.49 -2.43
CA ALA A 249 -7.11 24.11 -3.65
C ALA A 249 -6.02 24.65 -4.58
N LYS A 250 -4.96 25.23 -4.02
CA LYS A 250 -3.80 25.73 -4.78
C LYS A 250 -3.03 24.57 -5.41
N PHE A 251 -2.69 23.57 -4.61
CA PHE A 251 -1.72 22.54 -4.99
C PHE A 251 -2.32 21.29 -5.60
N LEU A 252 -3.58 20.93 -5.31
CA LEU A 252 -4.35 19.92 -6.04
C LEU A 252 -5.09 20.54 -7.23
N SER A 253 -4.35 21.32 -8.03
CA SER A 253 -4.86 21.95 -9.24
C SER A 253 -4.01 21.55 -10.45
N PRO A 254 -4.56 21.53 -11.68
CA PRO A 254 -3.82 21.24 -12.89
C PRO A 254 -2.69 22.25 -13.17
N SER A 255 -2.81 23.46 -12.63
CA SER A 255 -1.80 24.52 -12.70
C SER A 255 -0.60 24.32 -11.77
N SER A 256 -0.73 23.45 -10.75
CA SER A 256 0.35 23.12 -9.83
C SER A 256 1.32 22.12 -10.46
N SER A 257 2.59 22.16 -10.06
CA SER A 257 3.56 21.16 -10.50
C SER A 257 3.20 19.76 -9.99
N LEU A 258 3.51 18.71 -10.74
CA LEU A 258 3.21 17.33 -10.34
C LEU A 258 3.80 16.96 -8.96
N PRO A 259 5.04 17.36 -8.60
CA PRO A 259 5.56 17.13 -7.25
C PRO A 259 4.74 17.81 -6.15
N CYS A 260 4.27 19.05 -6.36
CA CYS A 260 3.41 19.74 -5.39
C CYS A 260 2.03 19.07 -5.29
N GLN A 261 1.44 18.66 -6.42
CA GLN A 261 0.18 17.89 -6.42
C GLN A 261 0.33 16.61 -5.59
N MET A 262 1.41 15.86 -5.80
CA MET A 262 1.70 14.63 -5.05
C MET A 262 1.87 14.90 -3.55
N LEU A 263 2.66 15.90 -3.15
CA LEU A 263 2.83 16.20 -1.72
C LEU A 263 1.55 16.73 -1.06
N ALA A 264 0.74 17.50 -1.78
CA ALA A 264 -0.56 17.96 -1.28
C ALA A 264 -1.55 16.79 -1.10
N ALA A 265 -1.53 15.80 -2.00
CA ALA A 265 -2.34 14.60 -1.83
C ALA A 265 -1.84 13.71 -0.69
N ARG A 266 -0.52 13.63 -0.49
CA ARG A 266 0.09 12.97 0.68
C ARG A 266 -0.29 13.64 1.99
N LEU A 267 -0.31 14.97 2.00
CA LEU A 267 -0.78 15.74 3.15
C LEU A 267 -2.25 15.41 3.44
N LEU A 268 -3.12 15.47 2.43
CA LEU A 268 -4.53 15.14 2.61
C LEU A 268 -4.73 13.69 3.07
N ALA A 269 -3.94 12.74 2.56
CA ALA A 269 -3.96 11.34 2.98
C ALA A 269 -3.57 11.17 4.45
N ASN A 270 -2.46 11.78 4.88
CA ASN A 270 -2.01 11.71 6.26
C ASN A 270 -2.96 12.46 7.21
N LEU A 271 -3.61 13.53 6.76
CA LEU A 271 -4.69 14.16 7.54
C LEU A 271 -5.87 13.19 7.68
N ALA A 272 -6.33 12.59 6.58
CA ALA A 272 -7.43 11.63 6.54
C ALA A 272 -7.23 10.39 7.42
N ALA A 273 -5.97 10.07 7.71
CA ALA A 273 -5.56 9.01 8.63
C ALA A 273 -5.88 9.31 10.10
N THR A 274 -6.14 10.58 10.44
CA THR A 274 -6.41 11.03 11.81
C THR A 274 -7.90 11.29 12.03
N GLU A 275 -8.39 11.15 13.26
CA GLU A 275 -9.79 11.44 13.60
C GLU A 275 -10.19 12.88 13.23
N ALA A 276 -9.33 13.85 13.52
CA ALA A 276 -9.56 15.26 13.15
C ALA A 276 -9.71 15.42 11.62
N GLY A 277 -8.87 14.75 10.83
CA GLY A 277 -8.95 14.82 9.37
C GLY A 277 -10.16 14.10 8.79
N LYS A 278 -10.61 12.99 9.38
CA LYS A 278 -11.87 12.34 9.00
C LYS A 278 -13.06 13.29 9.17
N VAL A 279 -13.15 13.94 10.32
CA VAL A 279 -14.20 14.95 10.59
C VAL A 279 -14.12 16.10 9.60
N TRP A 280 -12.91 16.62 9.36
CA TRP A 280 -12.69 17.71 8.41
C TRP A 280 -13.06 17.34 6.97
N LEU A 281 -12.68 16.14 6.51
CA LEU A 281 -13.01 15.61 5.19
C LEU A 281 -14.52 15.53 4.98
N VAL A 282 -15.25 15.01 5.96
CA VAL A 282 -16.72 14.91 5.88
C VAL A 282 -17.34 16.31 5.77
N GLY A 283 -16.84 17.27 6.55
CA GLY A 283 -17.28 18.68 6.49
C GLY A 283 -16.96 19.36 5.16
N ASN A 284 -15.82 19.04 4.54
CA ASN A 284 -15.34 19.66 3.30
C ASN A 284 -15.52 18.79 2.05
N PHE A 285 -16.31 17.72 2.16
CA PHE A 285 -16.40 16.64 1.17
C PHE A 285 -16.63 17.14 -0.26
N LYS A 286 -17.60 18.04 -0.45
CA LYS A 286 -17.93 18.60 -1.77
C LYS A 286 -16.76 19.36 -2.39
N SER A 287 -15.99 20.08 -1.59
CA SER A 287 -14.81 20.82 -2.06
C SER A 287 -13.69 19.87 -2.43
N VAL A 288 -13.41 18.87 -1.59
CA VAL A 288 -12.39 17.84 -1.84
C VAL A 288 -12.72 17.04 -3.11
N LEU A 289 -13.98 16.65 -3.29
CA LEU A 289 -14.42 15.93 -4.49
C LEU A 289 -14.19 16.76 -5.77
N LYS A 290 -14.45 18.07 -5.72
CA LYS A 290 -14.15 18.98 -6.84
C LYS A 290 -12.66 19.08 -7.15
N LEU A 291 -11.79 19.00 -6.14
CA LEU A 291 -10.33 19.01 -6.36
C LEU A 291 -9.88 17.71 -7.05
N ILE A 292 -10.36 16.57 -6.58
CA ILE A 292 -10.11 15.26 -7.20
C ILE A 292 -10.60 15.22 -8.66
N ASP A 293 -11.72 15.88 -8.95
CA ASP A 293 -12.24 16.03 -10.31
C ASP A 293 -11.33 16.83 -11.24
N GLN A 294 -10.42 17.63 -10.71
CA GLN A 294 -9.45 18.37 -11.52
C GLN A 294 -8.15 17.58 -11.75
N LEU A 295 -7.84 16.61 -10.90
CA LEU A 295 -6.59 15.85 -10.99
C LEU A 295 -6.57 14.88 -12.17
N ASP A 296 -5.45 14.80 -12.86
CA ASP A 296 -5.20 13.79 -13.88
C ASP A 296 -4.50 12.59 -13.25
N PHE A 297 -5.27 11.58 -12.90
CA PHE A 297 -4.76 10.37 -12.24
C PHE A 297 -3.89 9.48 -13.14
N ALA A 298 -3.89 9.72 -14.45
CA ALA A 298 -3.02 9.02 -15.40
C ALA A 298 -1.58 9.58 -15.38
N LYS A 299 -1.39 10.83 -14.93
CA LYS A 299 -0.07 11.41 -14.67
C LYS A 299 0.36 10.94 -13.27
N GLU A 300 1.27 9.99 -13.27
CA GLU A 300 1.64 9.14 -12.14
C GLU A 300 1.63 9.85 -10.76
N ASN A 301 0.86 9.27 -9.82
CA ASN A 301 0.97 9.39 -8.36
C ASN A 301 0.28 10.56 -7.64
N ALA A 302 -0.40 11.49 -8.32
CA ALA A 302 -0.91 12.70 -7.68
C ALA A 302 -2.11 12.52 -6.71
N GLY A 303 -2.76 11.35 -6.61
CA GLY A 303 -3.95 11.22 -5.76
C GLY A 303 -4.21 9.85 -5.13
N TRP A 304 -3.43 8.82 -5.48
CA TRP A 304 -3.72 7.45 -5.06
C TRP A 304 -3.50 7.15 -3.57
N GLN A 305 -2.71 7.98 -2.91
CA GLN A 305 -2.36 7.75 -1.52
C GLN A 305 -3.47 8.17 -0.54
N LEU A 306 -4.56 8.79 -1.02
CA LEU A 306 -5.69 9.30 -0.21
C LEU A 306 -6.52 8.22 0.51
N VAL A 307 -6.20 6.96 0.29
CA VAL A 307 -7.25 5.96 0.17
C VAL A 307 -7.49 5.15 1.44
N GLN A 308 -6.51 4.98 2.32
CA GLN A 308 -6.46 3.73 3.08
C GLN A 308 -7.17 3.66 4.45
N GLN A 309 -7.78 4.71 4.99
CA GLN A 309 -8.03 4.71 6.45
C GLN A 309 -9.44 5.05 6.90
N GLN A 310 -10.40 4.12 6.82
CA GLN A 310 -11.76 4.39 7.34
C GLN A 310 -12.39 3.15 8.00
N ALA A 311 -11.83 2.70 9.12
CA ALA A 311 -12.42 1.60 9.90
C ALA A 311 -13.62 2.07 10.75
N GLU A 312 -13.67 3.33 11.18
CA GLU A 312 -14.72 3.83 12.07
C GLU A 312 -15.18 5.22 11.65
N CYS A 313 -16.29 5.29 10.91
CA CYS A 313 -16.96 6.55 10.61
C CYS A 313 -18.49 6.35 10.61
N PRO A 314 -19.31 7.37 10.90
CA PRO A 314 -20.77 7.26 10.77
C PRO A 314 -21.19 6.81 9.36
N GLU A 315 -22.34 6.14 9.21
CA GLU A 315 -22.82 5.67 7.89
C GLU A 315 -22.91 6.78 6.84
N SER A 316 -23.37 7.97 7.24
CA SER A 316 -23.41 9.15 6.36
C SER A 316 -22.03 9.59 5.86
N SER A 317 -20.98 9.30 6.62
CA SER A 317 -19.59 9.57 6.26
C SER A 317 -19.05 8.47 5.33
N ALA A 318 -19.39 7.21 5.61
CA ALA A 318 -19.05 6.07 4.76
C ALA A 318 -19.59 6.22 3.33
N ASP A 319 -20.85 6.67 3.18
CA ASP A 319 -21.44 6.92 1.85
C ASP A 319 -20.68 7.97 1.04
N ARG A 320 -20.23 9.04 1.71
CA ARG A 320 -19.41 10.09 1.07
C ARG A 320 -18.04 9.55 0.70
N LEU A 321 -17.41 8.78 1.57
CA LEU A 321 -16.11 8.17 1.31
C LEU A 321 -16.18 7.16 0.17
N LEU A 322 -17.23 6.35 0.07
CA LEU A 322 -17.46 5.47 -1.07
C LEU A 322 -17.61 6.24 -2.39
N GLU A 323 -18.31 7.38 -2.37
CA GLU A 323 -18.41 8.26 -3.54
C GLU A 323 -17.04 8.83 -3.96
N LEU A 324 -16.19 9.18 -2.98
CA LEU A 324 -14.81 9.60 -3.22
C LEU A 324 -14.01 8.51 -3.92
N LEU A 325 -14.00 7.30 -3.34
CA LEU A 325 -13.24 6.15 -3.83
C LEU A 325 -13.73 5.71 -5.21
N HIS A 326 -15.05 5.68 -5.41
CA HIS A 326 -15.67 5.46 -6.72
C HIS A 326 -15.17 6.48 -7.75
N ARG A 327 -15.17 7.77 -7.41
CA ARG A 327 -14.76 8.83 -8.33
C ARG A 327 -13.28 8.71 -8.72
N MET A 328 -12.43 8.36 -7.75
CA MET A 328 -11.02 8.07 -8.00
C MET A 328 -10.88 6.89 -8.97
N LEU A 329 -11.47 5.73 -8.67
CA LEU A 329 -11.41 4.54 -9.55
C LEU A 329 -11.91 4.83 -10.96
N ALA A 330 -13.04 5.53 -11.08
CA ALA A 330 -13.63 5.87 -12.36
C ALA A 330 -12.69 6.74 -13.21
N LYS A 331 -12.03 7.72 -12.58
CA LYS A 331 -11.08 8.60 -13.27
C LYS A 331 -9.76 7.93 -13.62
N ALA A 332 -9.30 6.98 -12.82
CA ALA A 332 -8.08 6.20 -13.12
C ALA A 332 -8.20 5.43 -14.43
N GLY A 333 -9.38 4.85 -14.68
CA GLY A 333 -9.56 3.90 -15.76
C GLY A 333 -8.54 2.75 -15.66
N LEU A 334 -7.87 2.48 -16.77
CA LEU A 334 -6.83 1.46 -16.90
C LEU A 334 -5.43 1.95 -16.51
N ALA A 335 -5.27 3.25 -16.22
CA ALA A 335 -3.98 3.82 -15.82
C ALA A 335 -3.62 3.49 -14.35
N LEU A 336 -4.51 2.82 -13.63
CA LEU A 336 -4.30 2.49 -12.23
C LEU A 336 -3.30 1.35 -12.08
N LYS A 337 -2.16 1.66 -11.45
CA LYS A 337 -1.16 0.67 -11.08
C LYS A 337 -1.68 -0.23 -9.94
N ASP A 338 -1.08 -1.39 -9.83
CA ASP A 338 -1.48 -2.46 -8.90
C ASP A 338 -1.61 -2.01 -7.44
N GLU A 339 -0.55 -1.43 -6.85
CA GLU A 339 -0.56 -1.01 -5.44
C GLU A 339 -1.65 0.05 -5.16
N PRO A 340 -1.74 1.17 -5.89
CA PRO A 340 -2.89 2.07 -5.80
C PRO A 340 -4.26 1.41 -5.92
N ALA A 341 -4.45 0.47 -6.85
CA ALA A 341 -5.70 -0.26 -7.00
C ALA A 341 -6.01 -1.07 -5.75
N PHE A 342 -5.02 -1.82 -5.25
CA PHE A 342 -5.14 -2.63 -4.04
C PHE A 342 -5.61 -1.79 -2.87
N LEU A 343 -4.98 -0.64 -2.63
CA LEU A 343 -5.35 0.27 -1.56
C LEU A 343 -6.83 0.71 -1.68
N VAL A 344 -7.30 1.02 -2.89
CA VAL A 344 -8.70 1.47 -3.07
C VAL A 344 -9.68 0.35 -2.86
N VAL A 345 -9.37 -0.83 -3.38
CA VAL A 345 -10.19 -2.03 -3.22
C VAL A 345 -10.35 -2.38 -1.74
N VAL A 346 -9.23 -2.47 -0.99
CA VAL A 346 -9.31 -2.80 0.44
C VAL A 346 -10.02 -1.72 1.26
N SER A 347 -9.97 -0.47 0.82
CA SER A 347 -10.66 0.64 1.49
C SER A 347 -12.17 0.61 1.28
N VAL A 348 -12.60 0.27 0.06
CA VAL A 348 -14.02 -0.01 -0.23
C VAL A 348 -14.49 -1.23 0.57
N GLY A 349 -13.71 -2.31 0.58
CA GLY A 349 -14.02 -3.53 1.34
C GLY A 349 -14.16 -3.24 2.84
N ASN A 350 -13.19 -2.57 3.46
CA ASN A 350 -13.23 -2.16 4.86
C ASN A 350 -14.48 -1.31 5.20
N LEU A 351 -14.83 -0.34 4.34
CA LEU A 351 -16.03 0.47 4.54
C LEU A 351 -17.31 -0.36 4.49
N LEU A 352 -17.42 -1.30 3.54
CA LEU A 352 -18.61 -2.14 3.40
C LEU A 352 -18.74 -3.18 4.53
N LEU A 353 -17.63 -3.69 5.03
CA LEU A 353 -17.60 -4.61 6.16
C LEU A 353 -17.97 -3.92 7.48
N THR A 354 -17.47 -2.71 7.69
CA THR A 354 -17.73 -1.94 8.92
C THR A 354 -19.06 -1.18 8.88
N ARG A 355 -19.58 -0.88 7.69
CA ARG A 355 -20.83 -0.13 7.44
C ARG A 355 -21.70 -0.82 6.39
N PRO A 356 -22.35 -1.95 6.74
CA PRO A 356 -23.15 -2.71 5.78
C PRO A 356 -24.34 -1.92 5.21
N GLY A 357 -24.85 -0.90 5.91
CA GLY A 357 -25.89 0.01 5.41
C GLY A 357 -25.49 0.75 4.13
N SER A 358 -24.20 1.00 3.94
CA SER A 358 -23.65 1.69 2.75
C SER A 358 -23.60 0.79 1.50
N ALA A 359 -23.95 -0.49 1.60
CA ALA A 359 -23.99 -1.40 0.45
C ALA A 359 -24.99 -0.97 -0.63
N VAL A 360 -26.10 -0.32 -0.25
CA VAL A 360 -27.06 0.25 -1.22
C VAL A 360 -26.39 1.36 -2.01
N ARG A 361 -25.71 2.30 -1.32
CA ARG A 361 -24.98 3.39 -1.95
C ARG A 361 -23.88 2.88 -2.89
N ALA A 362 -23.14 1.85 -2.49
CA ALA A 362 -22.12 1.24 -3.34
C ALA A 362 -22.68 0.64 -4.64
N LYS A 363 -23.88 0.03 -4.56
CA LYS A 363 -24.60 -0.46 -5.75
C LYS A 363 -25.05 0.69 -6.64
N ASP A 364 -25.65 1.74 -6.06
CA ASP A 364 -26.12 2.92 -6.81
C ASP A 364 -24.99 3.65 -7.54
N LEU A 365 -23.81 3.71 -6.93
CA LEU A 365 -22.60 4.26 -7.54
C LEU A 365 -22.08 3.40 -8.69
N GLY A 366 -22.44 2.11 -8.76
CA GLY A 366 -21.87 1.19 -9.74
C GLY A 366 -20.44 0.77 -9.42
N LEU A 367 -20.08 0.62 -8.13
CA LEU A 367 -18.75 0.18 -7.72
C LEU A 367 -18.42 -1.25 -8.19
N LYS A 368 -19.39 -2.14 -8.25
CA LYS A 368 -19.16 -3.56 -8.61
C LYS A 368 -18.49 -3.73 -9.99
N PRO A 369 -18.98 -3.14 -11.09
CA PRO A 369 -18.26 -3.16 -12.37
C PRO A 369 -16.84 -2.56 -12.34
N LEU A 370 -16.60 -1.56 -11.49
CA LEU A 370 -15.25 -0.99 -11.35
C LEU A 370 -14.30 -1.95 -10.65
N LEU A 371 -14.75 -2.62 -9.58
CA LEU A 371 -13.94 -3.57 -8.82
C LEU A 371 -13.68 -4.86 -9.61
N HIS A 372 -14.66 -5.35 -10.36
CA HIS A 372 -14.54 -6.58 -11.17
C HIS A 372 -13.42 -6.51 -12.21
N ARG A 373 -12.93 -5.33 -12.60
CA ARG A 373 -11.77 -5.26 -13.51
C ARG A 373 -10.49 -5.83 -12.89
N PHE A 374 -10.39 -5.80 -11.56
CA PHE A 374 -9.21 -6.22 -10.81
C PHE A 374 -9.22 -7.72 -10.47
N THR A 375 -10.26 -8.46 -10.86
CA THR A 375 -10.31 -9.93 -10.69
C THR A 375 -9.60 -10.67 -11.83
N ASP A 376 -8.94 -9.94 -12.74
CA ASP A 376 -8.11 -10.53 -13.80
C ASP A 376 -6.75 -10.95 -13.24
N THR A 377 -6.29 -12.14 -13.62
CA THR A 377 -4.97 -12.70 -13.31
C THR A 377 -3.77 -11.85 -13.78
N SER A 378 -3.99 -10.82 -14.59
CA SER A 378 -2.94 -9.84 -14.93
C SER A 378 -2.49 -8.96 -13.76
N TYR A 379 -3.27 -8.91 -12.68
CA TYR A 379 -2.96 -8.17 -11.46
C TYR A 379 -2.29 -9.06 -10.40
N SER A 380 -1.71 -8.43 -9.37
CA SER A 380 -1.17 -9.16 -8.23
C SER A 380 -2.24 -10.00 -7.55
N VAL A 381 -1.81 -11.12 -6.95
CA VAL A 381 -2.69 -12.06 -6.24
C VAL A 381 -3.49 -11.33 -5.17
N ARG A 382 -2.83 -10.52 -4.33
CA ARG A 382 -3.49 -9.73 -3.28
C ARG A 382 -4.58 -8.78 -3.79
N LEU A 383 -4.38 -8.16 -4.96
CA LEU A 383 -5.36 -7.26 -5.56
C LEU A 383 -6.54 -8.06 -6.10
N THR A 384 -6.24 -9.16 -6.79
CA THR A 384 -7.24 -10.07 -7.33
C THR A 384 -8.13 -10.65 -6.24
N GLU A 385 -7.53 -11.13 -5.15
CA GLU A 385 -8.25 -11.71 -4.01
C GLU A 385 -9.04 -10.65 -3.26
N ALA A 386 -8.45 -9.49 -2.95
CA ALA A 386 -9.15 -8.39 -2.31
C ALA A 386 -10.34 -7.86 -3.13
N ALA A 387 -10.26 -7.89 -4.47
CA ALA A 387 -11.33 -7.45 -5.36
C ALA A 387 -12.44 -8.49 -5.55
N THR A 388 -12.12 -9.76 -5.30
CA THR A 388 -13.06 -10.88 -5.42
C THR A 388 -13.98 -10.97 -4.20
N VAL A 389 -13.44 -10.68 -3.01
CA VAL A 389 -14.18 -10.51 -1.75
C VAL A 389 -15.05 -9.27 -1.82
#